data_AF-A0A7K1FUB0-F1
#
_entry.id   AF-A0A7K1FUB0-F1
#
_cell.length_a   1.000
_cell.length_b   1.000
_cell.length_c   1.000
_cell.angle_alpha   90.00
_cell.angle_beta   90.00
_cell.angle_gamma   90.00
#
_symmetry.space_group_name_H-M   'P 1'
#
loop_
_entity.id
_entity.type
_entity.pdbx_description
1 polymer ?
#
loop_
_entity_poly.entity_id
_entity_poly.type
_entity_poly.pdbx_seq_one_letter_code
_entity_poly.pdbx_strand_id
1 'polypeptide(L)'
;MKKIFFTIFILTQSVIHSQNVDLRNLTMNSDLILFVEYSDFNYGNKYINDHSKAGYIKVNNYEEIIKNDSNIKFIDKEIYSPQNENDYYESNQINGGACGIGEILESNRKYYSILFFKQEKKKLALLAHFSKSDFDWKNIIEKIKKVKEIENSKSPEERYEKSIDYYLKCKDLPNYDFINYYKQIKFLKSDTLVLTEKQLILAKDNFLEGNERYYELISKKFPEEVRQFYIHKMKGLLIQNEDEFFSSYDFNEAYERATNTGYMDDSAMGKLKEKLINEIPLKERIEIMQTLIQNAEQ
;
A
#
# COMPACT_ATOMS: atom_id res chain seq x y z
N MET A 1 -21.12 18.80 21.96
CA MET A 1 -19.67 18.77 21.68
C MET A 1 -19.42 19.32 20.29
N LYS A 2 -18.70 20.44 20.16
CA LYS A 2 -18.40 21.07 18.86
C LYS A 2 -17.32 20.25 18.15
N LYS A 3 -17.66 19.62 17.03
CA LYS A 3 -16.67 18.96 16.13
C LYS A 3 -15.90 20.07 15.41
N ILE A 4 -14.60 20.20 15.69
CA ILE A 4 -13.71 21.12 14.98
C ILE A 4 -13.19 20.39 13.74
N PHE A 5 -13.56 20.87 12.56
CA PHE A 5 -13.06 20.37 11.28
C PHE A 5 -11.74 21.08 10.97
N PHE A 6 -10.64 20.33 10.92
CA PHE A 6 -9.37 20.84 10.40
C PHE A 6 -9.21 20.41 8.93
N THR A 7 -9.07 21.39 8.05
CA THR A 7 -8.72 21.18 6.64
C THR A 7 -7.20 21.21 6.51
N ILE A 8 -6.63 20.17 5.90
CA ILE A 8 -5.25 20.13 5.37
C ILE A 8 -5.38 20.04 3.84
N PHE A 9 -4.43 20.57 3.10
CA PHE A 9 -4.43 20.56 1.63
C PHE A 9 -3.32 19.61 1.20
N ILE A 10 -3.65 18.43 0.67
CA ILE A 10 -2.64 17.50 0.16
C ILE A 10 -2.40 17.84 -1.30
N LEU A 11 -1.23 18.42 -1.62
CA LEU A 11 -0.73 18.50 -2.99
C LEU A 11 -0.08 17.14 -3.32
N THR A 12 -0.85 16.19 -3.84
CA THR A 12 -0.29 14.92 -4.32
C THR A 12 0.26 15.09 -5.73
N GLN A 13 1.59 15.13 -5.82
CA GLN A 13 2.28 14.68 -7.04
C GLN A 13 1.81 13.25 -7.29
N SER A 14 1.22 13.01 -8.46
CA SER A 14 0.88 11.68 -8.97
C SER A 14 2.16 10.91 -9.27
N VAL A 15 2.84 10.46 -8.22
CA VAL A 15 3.88 9.45 -8.32
C VAL A 15 3.15 8.13 -8.50
N ILE A 16 3.09 7.68 -9.75
CA ILE A 16 2.70 6.34 -10.15
C ILE A 16 3.62 5.36 -9.40
N HIS A 17 3.18 4.91 -8.22
CA HIS A 17 3.85 3.84 -7.51
C HIS A 17 3.43 2.53 -8.14
N SER A 18 4.38 1.84 -8.75
CA SER A 18 4.19 0.49 -9.25
C SER A 18 4.05 -0.50 -8.08
N GLN A 19 3.12 -1.46 -8.22
CA GLN A 19 3.24 -2.84 -7.72
C GLN A 19 2.94 -3.18 -6.24
N ASN A 20 2.01 -2.51 -5.56
CA ASN A 20 1.34 -3.09 -4.37
C ASN A 20 -0.15 -3.31 -4.69
N VAL A 21 -0.63 -4.55 -4.58
CA VAL A 21 -2.06 -4.84 -4.76
C VAL A 21 -2.84 -4.39 -3.54
N ASP A 22 -3.75 -3.45 -3.76
CA ASP A 22 -4.73 -3.01 -2.77
C ASP A 22 -5.67 -4.17 -2.43
N LEU A 23 -5.33 -4.91 -1.37
CA LEU A 23 -6.07 -6.08 -0.89
C LEU A 23 -7.53 -5.75 -0.58
N ARG A 24 -7.82 -4.52 -0.14
CA ARG A 24 -9.20 -4.08 0.12
C ARG A 24 -9.94 -3.94 -1.20
N ASN A 25 -9.39 -3.23 -2.17
CA ASN A 25 -10.01 -3.09 -3.49
C ASN A 25 -10.26 -4.45 -4.15
N LEU A 26 -9.26 -5.33 -4.14
CA LEU A 26 -9.39 -6.68 -4.69
C LEU A 26 -10.47 -7.50 -3.97
N THR A 27 -10.54 -7.43 -2.64
CA THR A 27 -11.58 -8.12 -1.85
C THR A 27 -12.98 -7.60 -2.17
N MET A 28 -13.14 -6.28 -2.30
CA MET A 28 -14.41 -5.64 -2.62
C MET A 28 -14.90 -6.01 -4.03
N ASN A 29 -13.99 -6.11 -5.00
CA ASN A 29 -14.31 -6.47 -6.38
C ASN A 29 -14.52 -7.97 -6.60
N SER A 30 -14.23 -8.80 -5.60
CA SER A 30 -14.38 -10.25 -5.67
C SER A 30 -15.74 -10.69 -5.14
N ASP A 31 -16.42 -11.55 -5.89
CA ASP A 31 -17.66 -12.23 -5.48
C ASP A 31 -17.39 -13.58 -4.80
N LEU A 32 -16.21 -14.16 -5.02
CA LEU A 32 -15.76 -15.41 -4.38
C LEU A 32 -14.26 -15.32 -4.08
N ILE A 33 -13.87 -15.71 -2.86
CA ILE A 33 -12.46 -15.78 -2.44
C ILE A 33 -12.23 -17.11 -1.75
N LEU A 34 -11.28 -17.89 -2.25
CA LEU A 34 -10.95 -19.22 -1.76
C LEU A 34 -9.52 -19.27 -1.23
N PHE A 35 -9.33 -19.97 -0.12
CA PHE A 35 -8.02 -20.42 0.34
C PHE A 35 -7.88 -21.92 0.01
N VAL A 36 -6.82 -22.28 -0.73
CA VAL A 36 -6.63 -23.61 -1.29
C VAL A 36 -5.19 -24.08 -1.10
N GLU A 37 -4.99 -25.38 -0.86
CA GLU A 37 -3.67 -26.01 -1.00
C GLU A 37 -3.34 -26.13 -2.50
N TYR A 38 -2.06 -25.99 -2.86
CA TYR A 38 -1.62 -26.00 -4.27
C TYR A 38 -1.94 -27.32 -4.99
N SER A 39 -2.00 -28.44 -4.25
CA SER A 39 -2.44 -29.75 -4.78
C SER A 39 -3.93 -29.80 -5.14
N ASP A 40 -4.73 -28.90 -4.57
CA ASP A 40 -6.19 -28.98 -4.61
C ASP A 40 -6.80 -28.17 -5.76
N PHE A 41 -5.96 -27.58 -6.61
CA PHE A 41 -6.38 -26.98 -7.86
C PHE A 41 -5.36 -27.23 -8.97
N ASN A 42 -5.82 -27.15 -10.22
CA ASN A 42 -4.94 -27.31 -11.36
C ASN A 42 -5.26 -26.30 -12.45
N TYR A 43 -4.20 -25.82 -13.10
CA TYR A 43 -4.31 -25.08 -14.34
C TYR A 43 -4.46 -26.03 -15.52
N GLY A 44 -5.26 -25.63 -16.48
CA GLY A 44 -5.35 -26.33 -17.75
C GLY A 44 -5.64 -25.37 -18.89
N ASN A 45 -5.54 -25.91 -20.10
CA ASN A 45 -5.96 -25.21 -21.29
C ASN A 45 -7.04 -26.04 -21.99
N LYS A 46 -8.04 -25.36 -22.53
CA LYS A 46 -9.07 -25.95 -23.36
C LYS A 46 -9.00 -25.33 -24.74
N TYR A 47 -8.75 -26.15 -25.75
CA TYR A 47 -8.78 -25.71 -27.15
C TYR A 47 -10.21 -25.35 -27.54
N ILE A 48 -10.40 -24.12 -28.02
CA ILE A 48 -11.70 -23.62 -28.49
C ILE A 48 -11.85 -23.93 -29.98
N ASN A 49 -10.77 -23.75 -30.74
CA ASN A 49 -10.66 -24.09 -32.15
C ASN A 49 -9.20 -24.37 -32.53
N ASP A 50 -8.94 -24.53 -33.83
CA ASP A 50 -7.63 -24.83 -34.42
C ASP A 50 -6.57 -23.71 -34.26
N HIS A 51 -6.96 -22.52 -33.81
CA HIS A 51 -6.07 -21.38 -33.63
C HIS A 51 -6.18 -20.70 -32.26
N SER A 52 -7.00 -21.21 -31.34
CA SER A 52 -7.22 -20.60 -30.02
C SER A 52 -7.47 -21.61 -28.90
N LYS A 53 -7.00 -21.26 -27.71
CA LYS A 53 -7.22 -21.98 -26.46
C LYS A 53 -7.61 -20.98 -25.37
N ALA A 54 -8.37 -21.44 -24.38
CA ALA A 54 -8.63 -20.71 -23.14
C ALA A 54 -7.98 -21.42 -21.96
N GLY A 55 -7.33 -20.63 -21.10
CA GLY A 55 -6.88 -21.11 -19.79
C GLY A 55 -8.05 -21.29 -18.83
N TYR A 56 -7.95 -22.26 -17.94
CA TYR A 56 -8.88 -22.44 -16.83
C TYR A 56 -8.15 -22.86 -15.56
N ILE A 57 -8.78 -22.58 -14.42
CA ILE A 57 -8.46 -23.18 -13.13
C ILE A 57 -9.60 -24.14 -12.79
N LYS A 58 -9.26 -25.37 -12.43
CA LYS A 58 -10.20 -26.29 -11.80
C LYS A 58 -9.84 -26.41 -10.32
N VAL A 59 -10.77 -26.03 -9.45
CA VAL A 59 -10.64 -26.19 -7.99
C VAL A 59 -11.30 -27.51 -7.60
N ASN A 60 -10.51 -28.46 -7.13
CA ASN A 60 -10.96 -29.79 -6.72
C ASN A 60 -11.36 -29.78 -5.23
N ASN A 61 -10.63 -29.04 -4.39
CA ASN A 61 -10.93 -28.87 -2.98
C ASN A 61 -10.47 -27.49 -2.47
N TYR A 62 -10.86 -27.12 -1.25
CA TYR A 62 -10.42 -25.88 -0.60
C TYR A 62 -10.28 -26.08 0.91
N GLU A 63 -9.41 -25.27 1.50
CA GLU A 63 -9.24 -25.17 2.95
C GLU A 63 -10.33 -24.27 3.56
N GLU A 64 -10.59 -23.12 2.94
CA GLU A 64 -11.59 -22.17 3.43
C GLU A 64 -12.26 -21.38 2.29
N ILE A 65 -13.57 -21.15 2.41
CA ILE A 65 -14.29 -20.12 1.65
C ILE A 65 -14.28 -18.83 2.47
N ILE A 66 -13.47 -17.86 2.07
CA ILE A 66 -13.34 -16.59 2.81
C ILE A 66 -14.52 -15.65 2.49
N LYS A 67 -14.92 -15.57 1.22
CA LYS A 67 -16.04 -14.77 0.70
C LYS A 67 -16.78 -15.57 -0.37
N ASN A 68 -18.11 -15.54 -0.39
CA ASN A 68 -18.94 -16.15 -1.44
C ASN A 68 -20.30 -15.46 -1.52
N ASP A 69 -20.34 -14.40 -2.31
CA ASP A 69 -21.55 -13.64 -2.61
C ASP A 69 -22.14 -14.06 -3.97
N SER A 70 -21.39 -14.86 -4.75
CA SER A 70 -21.78 -15.31 -6.09
C SER A 70 -22.97 -16.28 -6.12
N ASN A 71 -23.26 -16.97 -5.01
CA ASN A 71 -24.19 -18.11 -4.93
C ASN A 71 -23.88 -19.28 -5.90
N ILE A 72 -22.73 -19.27 -6.58
CA ILE A 72 -22.31 -20.31 -7.51
C ILE A 72 -21.59 -21.42 -6.71
N LYS A 73 -22.06 -22.67 -6.81
CA LYS A 73 -21.29 -23.84 -6.38
C LYS A 73 -20.08 -24.03 -7.31
N PHE A 74 -18.87 -24.10 -6.76
CA PHE A 74 -17.61 -24.01 -7.52
C PHE A 74 -16.71 -25.26 -7.43
N ILE A 75 -16.94 -26.17 -6.48
CA ILE A 75 -16.23 -27.47 -6.42
C ILE A 75 -16.46 -28.23 -7.74
N ASP A 76 -15.40 -28.81 -8.29
CA ASP A 76 -15.37 -29.59 -9.53
C ASP A 76 -15.80 -28.83 -10.80
N LYS A 77 -15.87 -27.49 -10.75
CA LYS A 77 -16.11 -26.68 -11.94
C LYS A 77 -14.81 -26.13 -12.51
N GLU A 78 -14.68 -26.23 -13.83
CA GLU A 78 -13.71 -25.45 -14.60
C GLU A 78 -14.10 -23.97 -14.54
N ILE A 79 -13.32 -23.17 -13.83
CA ILE A 79 -13.46 -21.72 -13.76
C ILE A 79 -12.52 -21.11 -14.81
N TYR A 80 -13.08 -20.41 -15.78
CA TYR A 80 -12.29 -19.85 -16.88
C TYR A 80 -11.46 -18.67 -16.37
N SER A 81 -10.18 -18.68 -16.71
CA SER A 81 -9.31 -17.52 -16.54
C SER A 81 -9.29 -16.79 -17.88
N PRO A 82 -9.87 -15.58 -17.99
CA PRO A 82 -9.66 -14.79 -19.18
C PRO A 82 -8.17 -14.46 -19.27
N GLN A 83 -7.46 -15.05 -20.23
CA GLN A 83 -6.06 -14.71 -20.50
C GLN A 83 -5.90 -13.38 -21.26
N ASN A 84 -7.01 -12.71 -21.59
CA ASN A 84 -7.00 -11.44 -22.31
C ASN A 84 -7.91 -10.45 -21.59
N GLU A 85 -7.30 -9.53 -20.85
CA GLU A 85 -7.63 -8.09 -20.71
C GLU A 85 -6.94 -7.54 -19.44
N ASN A 86 -6.74 -6.22 -19.41
CA ASN A 86 -5.84 -5.45 -18.53
C ASN A 86 -6.07 -5.55 -16.99
N ASP A 87 -6.86 -6.51 -16.51
CA ASP A 87 -7.28 -6.67 -15.12
C ASP A 87 -6.68 -7.91 -14.41
N TYR A 88 -5.83 -8.69 -15.09
CA TYR A 88 -5.14 -9.84 -14.50
C TYR A 88 -3.91 -9.42 -13.71
N TYR A 89 -3.94 -9.59 -12.39
CA TYR A 89 -2.79 -9.36 -11.51
C TYR A 89 -1.97 -10.65 -11.37
N GLU A 90 -0.88 -10.77 -12.13
CA GLU A 90 0.07 -11.87 -12.00
C GLU A 90 0.95 -11.66 -10.76
N SER A 91 1.23 -12.73 -10.00
CA SER A 91 2.06 -12.70 -8.78
C SER A 91 3.44 -12.04 -8.96
N ASN A 92 4.01 -12.12 -10.18
CA ASN A 92 5.27 -11.47 -10.56
C ASN A 92 5.20 -9.94 -10.52
N GLN A 93 4.01 -9.34 -10.65
CA GLN A 93 3.80 -7.89 -10.64
C GLN A 93 3.56 -7.34 -9.22
N ILE A 94 3.58 -8.17 -8.19
CA ILE A 94 3.19 -7.80 -6.81
C ILE A 94 4.36 -7.93 -5.84
N ASN A 95 5.31 -8.82 -6.12
CA ASN A 95 6.44 -9.10 -5.23
C ASN A 95 7.77 -8.49 -5.71
N GLY A 96 7.73 -7.57 -6.68
CA GLY A 96 8.91 -7.19 -7.46
C GLY A 96 9.29 -8.33 -8.38
N GLY A 97 9.36 -8.06 -9.68
CA GLY A 97 9.63 -9.08 -10.69
C GLY A 97 10.87 -9.92 -10.36
N ALA A 98 10.65 -11.14 -9.88
CA ALA A 98 11.60 -12.19 -10.13
C ALA A 98 11.40 -12.56 -11.61
N CYS A 99 12.33 -12.15 -12.47
CA CYS A 99 12.54 -12.85 -13.72
C CYS A 99 12.46 -14.36 -13.46
N GLY A 100 11.65 -15.05 -14.25
CA GLY A 100 11.24 -16.44 -14.03
C GLY A 100 12.31 -17.33 -13.41
N ILE A 101 12.16 -17.56 -12.11
CA ILE A 101 12.62 -18.76 -11.45
C ILE A 101 11.37 -19.22 -10.72
N GLY A 102 10.64 -20.17 -11.32
CA GLY A 102 9.56 -20.83 -10.60
C GLY A 102 10.12 -21.27 -9.25
N GLU A 103 9.45 -20.89 -8.16
CA GLU A 103 9.77 -21.43 -6.84
C GLU A 103 9.92 -22.94 -7.03
N ILE A 104 11.11 -23.47 -6.77
CA ILE A 104 11.33 -24.91 -6.79
C ILE A 104 10.41 -25.43 -5.70
N LEU A 105 9.29 -26.04 -6.11
CA LEU A 105 8.33 -26.63 -5.20
C LEU A 105 9.06 -27.75 -4.44
N GLU A 106 9.39 -27.49 -3.18
CA GLU A 106 9.99 -28.49 -2.31
C GLU A 106 8.96 -29.58 -2.08
N SER A 107 9.28 -30.82 -2.46
CA SER A 107 8.34 -31.96 -2.40
C SER A 107 7.78 -32.23 -1.01
N ASN A 108 8.43 -31.72 0.05
CA ASN A 108 8.06 -31.95 1.44
C ASN A 108 7.35 -30.74 2.07
N ARG A 109 7.06 -29.69 1.31
CA ARG A 109 6.46 -28.45 1.81
C ARG A 109 5.09 -28.24 1.20
N LYS A 110 4.15 -27.79 2.03
CA LYS A 110 2.82 -27.40 1.57
C LYS A 110 2.86 -25.98 1.05
N TYR A 111 2.29 -25.79 -0.13
CA TYR A 111 2.10 -24.49 -0.74
C TYR A 111 0.62 -24.17 -0.72
N TYR A 112 0.28 -22.94 -0.39
CA TYR A 112 -1.10 -22.49 -0.36
C TYR A 112 -1.31 -21.34 -1.32
N SER A 113 -2.57 -21.11 -1.68
CA SER A 113 -2.96 -20.01 -2.55
C SER A 113 -4.27 -19.39 -2.10
N ILE A 114 -4.41 -18.08 -2.35
CA ILE A 114 -5.69 -17.39 -2.30
C ILE A 114 -6.10 -17.04 -3.72
N LEU A 115 -7.29 -17.48 -4.12
CA LEU A 115 -7.89 -17.25 -5.43
C LEU A 115 -9.04 -16.27 -5.28
N PHE A 116 -9.01 -15.19 -6.07
CA PHE A 116 -10.02 -14.14 -6.10
C PHE A 116 -10.79 -14.23 -7.40
N PHE A 117 -12.12 -14.31 -7.32
CA PHE A 117 -12.98 -14.42 -8.47
C PHE A 117 -14.06 -13.35 -8.48
N LYS A 118 -14.40 -12.89 -9.68
CA LYS A 118 -15.55 -12.04 -9.96
C LYS A 118 -16.59 -12.83 -10.73
N GLN A 119 -17.86 -12.61 -10.41
CA GLN A 119 -18.96 -13.17 -11.17
C GLN A 119 -19.25 -12.31 -12.39
N GLU A 120 -19.11 -12.92 -13.56
CA GLU A 120 -19.51 -12.35 -14.83
C GLU A 120 -20.69 -13.16 -15.39
N LYS A 121 -21.88 -12.56 -15.34
CA LYS A 121 -23.14 -13.24 -15.70
C LYS A 121 -23.35 -14.49 -14.82
N LYS A 122 -23.24 -15.68 -15.41
CA LYS A 122 -23.38 -16.99 -14.72
C LYS A 122 -22.04 -17.74 -14.60
N LYS A 123 -20.92 -17.05 -14.83
CA LYS A 123 -19.57 -17.62 -14.78
C LYS A 123 -18.74 -16.87 -13.74
N LEU A 124 -17.71 -17.54 -13.24
CA LEU A 124 -16.67 -16.92 -12.43
C LEU A 124 -15.47 -16.65 -13.34
N ALA A 125 -14.86 -15.48 -13.18
CA ALA A 125 -13.62 -15.07 -13.80
C ALA A 125 -12.58 -14.86 -12.70
N LEU A 126 -11.36 -15.35 -12.89
CA LEU A 126 -10.26 -15.15 -11.95
C LEU A 126 -9.73 -13.71 -12.05
N LEU A 127 -9.77 -12.97 -10.94
CA LEU A 127 -9.21 -11.63 -10.82
C LEU A 127 -7.73 -11.67 -10.41
N ALA A 128 -7.40 -12.49 -9.43
CA ALA A 128 -6.06 -12.57 -8.89
C ALA A 128 -5.79 -13.94 -8.28
N HIS A 129 -4.52 -14.32 -8.29
CA HIS A 129 -4.02 -15.54 -7.66
C HIS A 129 -2.76 -15.19 -6.87
N PHE A 130 -2.81 -15.39 -5.56
CA PHE A 130 -1.64 -15.28 -4.70
C PHE A 130 -1.18 -16.66 -4.30
N SER A 131 0.10 -16.97 -4.53
CA SER A 131 0.70 -18.26 -4.21
C SER A 131 2.03 -18.04 -3.52
N LYS A 132 2.26 -18.74 -2.40
CA LYS A 132 3.51 -18.67 -1.64
C LYS A 132 3.63 -19.81 -0.63
N SER A 133 4.84 -20.30 -0.40
CA SER A 133 5.16 -21.15 0.75
C SER A 133 5.42 -20.31 2.01
N ASP A 134 5.04 -20.84 3.18
CA ASP A 134 5.32 -20.29 4.51
C ASP A 134 5.05 -18.79 4.65
N PHE A 135 3.93 -18.35 4.07
CA PHE A 135 3.41 -17.02 4.25
C PHE A 135 2.42 -16.99 5.41
N ASP A 136 2.28 -15.82 6.05
CA ASP A 136 1.28 -15.62 7.11
C ASP A 136 -0.12 -15.49 6.52
N TRP A 137 -0.62 -16.60 5.98
CA TRP A 137 -1.93 -16.70 5.36
C TRP A 137 -3.06 -16.35 6.33
N LYS A 138 -2.89 -16.66 7.62
CA LYS A 138 -3.87 -16.33 8.65
C LYS A 138 -4.11 -14.83 8.74
N ASN A 139 -3.05 -14.04 8.80
CA ASN A 139 -3.15 -12.57 8.83
C ASN A 139 -3.80 -12.01 7.57
N ILE A 140 -3.47 -12.54 6.38
CA ILE A 140 -4.14 -12.11 5.14
C ILE A 140 -5.63 -12.46 5.15
N ILE A 141 -5.99 -13.67 5.56
CA ILE A 141 -7.38 -14.11 5.68
C ILE A 141 -8.14 -13.21 6.67
N GLU A 142 -7.55 -12.88 7.82
CA GLU A 142 -8.13 -11.95 8.79
C GLU A 142 -8.36 -10.55 8.20
N LYS A 143 -7.40 -10.04 7.41
CA LYS A 143 -7.55 -8.77 6.69
C LYS A 143 -8.71 -8.82 5.69
N ILE A 144 -8.84 -9.89 4.90
CA ILE A 144 -9.95 -10.08 3.94
C ILE A 144 -11.30 -10.14 4.67
N LYS A 145 -11.39 -10.92 5.75
CA LYS A 145 -12.59 -11.01 6.60
C LYS A 145 -12.98 -9.64 7.16
N LYS A 146 -12.00 -8.84 7.59
CA LYS A 146 -12.25 -7.48 8.08
C LYS A 146 -12.82 -6.57 7.00
N VAL A 147 -12.34 -6.66 5.76
CA VAL A 147 -12.90 -5.88 4.64
C VAL A 147 -14.36 -6.25 4.41
N LYS A 148 -14.71 -7.54 4.44
CA LYS A 148 -16.10 -8.02 4.32
C LYS A 148 -16.99 -7.48 5.45
N GLU A 149 -16.50 -7.43 6.68
CA GLU A 149 -17.25 -6.80 7.79
C GLU A 149 -17.52 -5.32 7.56
N ILE A 150 -16.57 -4.60 6.95
CA ILE A 150 -16.69 -3.18 6.63
C ILE A 150 -17.69 -2.95 5.50
N GLU A 151 -17.68 -3.81 4.47
CA GLU A 151 -18.62 -3.79 3.34
C GLU A 151 -20.08 -3.84 3.83
N ASN A 152 -20.35 -4.66 4.85
CA ASN A 152 -21.67 -4.83 5.46
C ASN A 152 -22.16 -3.67 6.33
N SER A 153 -21.35 -2.61 6.54
CA SER A 153 -21.80 -1.41 7.25
C SER A 153 -22.92 -0.69 6.50
N LYS A 154 -23.94 -0.26 7.25
CA LYS A 154 -25.20 0.28 6.69
C LYS A 154 -25.06 1.71 6.18
N SER A 155 -24.32 2.56 6.89
CA SER A 155 -24.14 3.96 6.48
C SER A 155 -22.77 4.18 5.82
N PRO A 156 -22.69 5.08 4.81
CA PRO A 156 -21.42 5.44 4.21
C PRO A 156 -20.41 6.00 5.22
N GLU A 157 -20.86 6.77 6.20
CA GLU A 157 -20.04 7.35 7.27
C GLU A 157 -19.38 6.25 8.12
N GLU A 158 -20.15 5.25 8.55
CA GLU A 158 -19.64 4.14 9.35
C GLU A 158 -18.64 3.31 8.53
N ARG A 159 -18.97 3.06 7.26
CA ARG A 159 -18.07 2.36 6.33
C ARG A 159 -16.77 3.11 6.12
N TYR A 160 -16.83 4.45 6.04
CA TYR A 160 -15.65 5.31 5.89
C TYR A 160 -14.75 5.17 7.11
N GLU A 161 -15.29 5.40 8.31
CA GLU A 161 -14.52 5.38 9.55
C GLU A 161 -13.83 4.02 9.75
N LYS A 162 -14.55 2.92 9.54
CA LYS A 162 -13.96 1.58 9.64
C LYS A 162 -12.93 1.29 8.53
N SER A 163 -13.11 1.85 7.33
CA SER A 163 -12.13 1.69 6.25
C SER A 163 -10.83 2.42 6.57
N ILE A 164 -10.89 3.63 7.13
CA ILE A 164 -9.71 4.35 7.59
C ILE A 164 -9.01 3.56 8.71
N ASP A 165 -9.75 3.05 9.69
CA ASP A 165 -9.17 2.18 10.73
C ASP A 165 -8.46 0.95 10.15
N TYR A 166 -9.03 0.34 9.12
CA TYR A 166 -8.41 -0.79 8.42
C TYR A 166 -7.09 -0.40 7.75
N TYR A 167 -7.07 0.67 6.96
CA TYR A 167 -5.87 1.13 6.27
C TYR A 167 -4.75 1.48 7.25
N LEU A 168 -5.06 2.22 8.31
CA LEU A 168 -4.07 2.60 9.33
C LEU A 168 -3.48 1.37 10.05
N LYS A 169 -4.29 0.36 10.37
CA LYS A 169 -3.79 -0.90 10.95
C LYS A 169 -2.93 -1.71 9.99
N CYS A 170 -3.18 -1.58 8.69
CA CYS A 170 -2.36 -2.20 7.65
C CYS A 170 -1.12 -1.36 7.30
N LYS A 171 -0.88 -0.24 7.98
CA LYS A 171 0.17 0.75 7.67
C LYS A 171 0.11 1.25 6.22
N ASP A 172 -1.10 1.43 5.73
CA ASP A 172 -1.36 1.89 4.36
C ASP A 172 -2.33 3.08 4.32
N LEU A 173 -2.51 3.63 3.13
CA LEU A 173 -3.42 4.75 2.87
C LEU A 173 -4.44 4.41 1.77
N PRO A 174 -5.67 4.92 1.88
CA PRO A 174 -6.63 4.79 0.80
C PRO A 174 -6.13 5.46 -0.48
N ASN A 175 -6.45 4.86 -1.62
CA ASN A 175 -6.15 5.39 -2.94
C ASN A 175 -7.11 6.54 -3.36
N TYR A 176 -6.86 7.11 -4.54
CA TYR A 176 -7.65 8.21 -5.08
C TYR A 176 -9.11 7.85 -5.36
N ASP A 177 -9.40 6.62 -5.80
CA ASP A 177 -10.77 6.18 -6.06
C ASP A 177 -11.62 6.12 -4.80
N PHE A 178 -11.02 5.70 -3.67
CA PHE A 178 -11.67 5.76 -2.37
C PHE A 178 -12.06 7.21 -2.01
N ILE A 179 -11.13 8.16 -2.18
CA ILE A 179 -11.37 9.58 -1.90
C ILE A 179 -12.48 10.12 -2.83
N ASN A 180 -12.41 9.82 -4.12
CA ASN A 180 -13.40 10.25 -5.11
C ASN A 180 -14.80 9.72 -4.82
N TYR A 181 -14.93 8.44 -4.45
CA TYR A 181 -16.21 7.87 -4.08
C TYR A 181 -16.85 8.64 -2.92
N TYR A 182 -16.08 8.90 -1.85
CA TYR A 182 -16.57 9.61 -0.69
C TYR A 182 -16.82 11.11 -0.94
N LYS A 183 -16.13 11.72 -1.91
CA LYS A 183 -16.48 13.04 -2.44
C LYS A 183 -17.78 13.03 -3.24
N GLN A 184 -17.97 12.04 -4.11
CA GLN A 184 -19.14 11.91 -4.98
C GLN A 184 -20.43 11.79 -4.17
N ILE A 185 -20.41 11.00 -3.09
CA ILE A 185 -21.55 10.88 -2.16
C ILE A 185 -21.65 12.05 -1.15
N LYS A 186 -20.83 13.10 -1.33
CA LYS A 186 -20.80 14.33 -0.53
C LYS A 186 -20.45 14.14 0.95
N PHE A 187 -19.79 13.04 1.30
CA PHE A 187 -19.26 12.83 2.63
C PHE A 187 -17.96 13.63 2.84
N LEU A 188 -17.02 13.51 1.89
CA LEU A 188 -15.81 14.34 1.85
C LEU A 188 -16.08 15.63 1.07
N LYS A 189 -15.48 16.73 1.53
CA LYS A 189 -15.57 18.06 0.91
C LYS A 189 -14.34 18.44 0.07
N SER A 190 -13.27 17.66 0.16
CA SER A 190 -11.98 17.91 -0.50
C SER A 190 -11.26 16.57 -0.72
N ASP A 191 -10.08 16.61 -1.33
CA ASP A 191 -9.20 15.45 -1.54
C ASP A 191 -8.50 14.96 -0.26
N THR A 192 -8.93 15.47 0.90
CA THR A 192 -8.28 15.19 2.18
C THR A 192 -9.11 14.23 3.01
N LEU A 193 -8.44 13.26 3.59
CA LEU A 193 -9.03 12.33 4.54
C LEU A 193 -9.44 13.09 5.81
N VAL A 194 -10.65 12.85 6.27
CA VAL A 194 -11.12 13.26 7.60
C VAL A 194 -10.80 12.14 8.56
N LEU A 195 -10.00 12.40 9.59
CA LEU A 195 -9.63 11.43 10.62
C LEU A 195 -10.20 11.83 11.98
N THR A 196 -10.57 10.84 12.78
CA THR A 196 -10.81 11.04 14.22
C THR A 196 -9.50 11.28 14.97
N GLU A 197 -9.55 11.80 16.20
CA GLU A 197 -8.34 11.99 17.01
C GLU A 197 -7.57 10.68 17.22
N LYS A 198 -8.29 9.56 17.43
CA LYS A 198 -7.69 8.24 17.57
C LYS A 198 -6.95 7.80 16.29
N GLN A 199 -7.54 8.06 15.12
CA GLN A 199 -6.93 7.75 13.83
C GLN A 199 -5.73 8.65 13.55
N LEU A 200 -5.78 9.92 13.95
CA LEU A 200 -4.64 10.84 13.85
C LEU A 200 -3.46 10.38 14.70
N ILE A 201 -3.70 9.91 15.93
CA ILE A 201 -2.66 9.34 16.79
C ILE A 201 -2.04 8.11 16.12
N LEU A 202 -2.86 7.19 15.60
CA LEU A 202 -2.34 5.99 14.92
C LEU A 202 -1.56 6.32 13.63
N ALA A 203 -2.01 7.32 12.85
CA ALA A 203 -1.28 7.80 11.68
C ALA A 203 0.07 8.41 12.08
N LYS A 204 0.12 9.13 13.21
CA LYS A 204 1.36 9.67 13.77
C LYS A 204 2.30 8.55 14.19
N ASP A 205 1.80 7.54 14.88
CA ASP A 205 2.63 6.41 15.32
C ASP A 205 3.21 5.66 14.10
N ASN A 206 2.39 5.39 13.07
CA ASN A 206 2.88 4.82 11.81
C ASN A 206 3.93 5.70 11.11
N PHE A 207 3.78 7.03 11.16
CA PHE A 207 4.77 7.97 10.64
C PHE A 207 6.09 7.86 11.40
N LEU A 208 6.05 7.87 12.73
CA LEU A 208 7.23 7.80 13.60
C LEU A 208 7.96 6.44 13.49
N GLU A 209 7.27 5.39 13.08
CA GLU A 209 7.88 4.09 12.71
C GLU A 209 8.57 4.10 11.34
N GLY A 210 8.59 5.23 10.63
CA GLY A 210 9.31 5.42 9.36
C GLY A 210 8.45 5.42 8.10
N ASN A 211 7.12 5.34 8.21
CA ASN A 211 6.24 5.41 7.04
C ASN A 211 5.91 6.87 6.70
N GLU A 212 6.82 7.54 6.00
CA GLU A 212 6.73 8.97 5.67
C GLU A 212 5.52 9.34 4.79
N ARG A 213 4.83 8.37 4.18
CA ARG A 213 3.57 8.60 3.44
C ARG A 213 2.49 9.25 4.29
N TYR A 214 2.57 9.13 5.62
CA TYR A 214 1.65 9.75 6.56
C TYR A 214 1.94 11.23 6.84
N TYR A 215 3.05 11.79 6.35
CA TYR A 215 3.49 13.17 6.63
C TYR A 215 2.37 14.20 6.45
N GLU A 216 1.69 14.18 5.30
CA GLU A 216 0.65 15.16 4.96
C GLU A 216 -0.58 15.07 5.89
N LEU A 217 -0.82 13.93 6.53
CA LEU A 217 -1.95 13.77 7.45
C LEU A 217 -1.64 14.31 8.85
N ILE A 218 -0.38 14.35 9.23
CA ILE A 218 0.05 14.54 10.63
C ILE A 218 0.86 15.82 10.85
N SER A 219 1.53 16.35 9.83
CA SER A 219 2.45 17.50 9.92
C SER A 219 1.83 18.74 10.57
N LYS A 220 0.59 19.08 10.22
CA LYS A 220 -0.10 20.25 10.77
C LYS A 220 -0.49 20.07 12.25
N LYS A 221 -0.80 18.85 12.66
CA LYS A 221 -1.35 18.53 13.99
C LYS A 221 -0.25 18.18 15.00
N PHE A 222 0.83 17.56 14.52
CA PHE A 222 1.97 17.09 15.31
C PHE A 222 3.30 17.65 14.75
N PRO A 223 3.43 18.97 14.58
CA PRO A 223 4.58 19.58 13.92
C PRO A 223 5.90 19.32 14.66
N GLU A 224 5.86 19.25 15.98
CA GLU A 224 7.06 18.98 16.78
C GLU A 224 7.53 17.54 16.61
N GLU A 225 6.63 16.57 16.64
CA GLU A 225 6.99 15.17 16.40
C GLU A 225 7.55 14.94 14.99
N VAL A 226 6.99 15.64 13.98
CA VAL A 226 7.53 15.65 12.62
C VAL A 226 8.94 16.22 12.57
N ARG A 227 9.14 17.39 13.19
CA ARG A 227 10.44 18.04 13.27
C ARG A 227 11.49 17.12 13.90
N GLN A 228 11.17 16.52 15.04
CA GLN A 228 12.07 15.60 15.74
C GLN A 228 12.39 14.34 14.92
N PHE A 229 11.40 13.78 14.23
CA PHE A 229 11.61 12.64 13.33
C PHE A 229 12.65 12.96 12.24
N TYR A 230 12.49 14.10 11.55
CA TYR A 230 13.41 14.46 10.48
C TYR A 230 14.78 14.94 10.98
N ILE A 231 14.87 15.58 12.15
CA ILE A 231 16.16 15.85 12.81
C ILE A 231 16.89 14.53 13.12
N HIS A 232 16.18 13.53 13.64
CA HIS A 232 16.75 12.21 13.89
C HIS A 232 17.24 11.55 12.58
N LYS A 233 16.44 11.62 11.51
CA LYS A 233 16.82 11.14 10.17
C LYS A 233 18.09 11.83 9.66
N MET A 234 18.19 13.16 9.76
CA MET A 234 19.38 13.92 9.37
C MET A 234 20.62 13.51 10.18
N LYS A 235 20.48 13.28 11.49
CA LYS A 235 21.58 12.77 12.34
C LYS A 235 22.01 11.37 11.92
N GLY A 236 21.07 10.50 11.54
CA GLY A 236 21.37 9.18 10.99
C GLY A 236 22.17 9.25 9.68
N LEU A 237 21.78 10.14 8.77
CA LEU A 237 22.49 10.37 7.51
C LEU A 237 23.90 10.95 7.74
N LEU A 238 24.07 11.81 8.74
CA LEU A 238 25.39 12.34 9.13
C LEU A 238 26.36 11.23 9.53
N ILE A 239 25.90 10.28 10.33
CA ILE A 239 26.71 9.13 10.78
C ILE A 239 27.06 8.22 9.58
N GLN A 240 26.09 7.91 8.72
CA GLN A 240 26.31 7.03 7.54
C GLN A 240 27.27 7.63 6.50
N ASN A 241 27.26 8.96 6.35
CA ASN A 241 28.13 9.67 5.42
C ASN A 241 29.62 9.55 5.79
N GLU A 242 29.96 9.15 7.02
CA GLU A 242 31.34 8.84 7.41
C GLU A 242 31.83 7.49 6.82
N ASP A 243 30.91 6.59 6.46
CA ASP A 243 31.21 5.18 6.15
C ASP A 243 31.10 4.79 4.66
N GLU A 244 30.10 5.26 3.90
CA GLU A 244 30.00 5.15 2.41
C GLU A 244 28.63 5.64 1.88
N PHE A 245 28.61 6.26 0.69
CA PHE A 245 27.45 6.80 -0.06
C PHE A 245 26.55 7.80 0.68
N PHE A 246 26.59 9.06 0.24
CA PHE A 246 25.71 10.13 0.71
C PHE A 246 24.66 10.49 -0.34
N SER A 247 23.43 10.69 0.11
CA SER A 247 22.35 11.26 -0.69
C SER A 247 22.04 12.67 -0.21
N SER A 248 22.52 13.67 -0.95
CA SER A 248 22.16 15.06 -0.68
C SER A 248 20.67 15.32 -0.81
N TYR A 249 20.00 14.58 -1.70
CA TYR A 249 18.56 14.65 -1.87
C TYR A 249 17.82 14.27 -0.59
N ASP A 250 18.13 13.12 0.01
CA ASP A 250 17.44 12.64 1.21
C ASP A 250 17.70 13.56 2.42
N PHE A 251 18.90 14.12 2.53
CA PHE A 251 19.21 15.08 3.59
C PHE A 251 18.47 16.40 3.39
N ASN A 252 18.47 16.95 2.17
CA ASN A 252 17.80 18.20 1.86
C ASN A 252 16.29 18.10 2.05
N GLU A 253 15.67 16.99 1.63
CA GLU A 253 14.25 16.74 1.91
C GLU A 253 13.99 16.66 3.43
N ALA A 254 14.81 15.91 4.19
CA ALA A 254 14.64 15.85 5.63
C ALA A 254 14.76 17.24 6.30
N TYR A 255 15.70 18.06 5.86
CA TYR A 255 15.86 19.42 6.37
C TYR A 255 14.64 20.31 6.05
N GLU A 256 14.15 20.26 4.81
CA GLU A 256 12.95 20.99 4.38
C GLU A 256 11.73 20.61 5.22
N ARG A 257 11.55 19.31 5.46
CA ARG A 257 10.44 18.79 6.28
C ARG A 257 10.59 19.14 7.76
N ALA A 258 11.81 19.17 8.30
CA ALA A 258 12.08 19.57 9.68
C ALA A 258 11.82 21.07 9.93
N THR A 259 12.16 21.91 8.96
CA THR A 259 12.08 23.38 9.06
C THR A 259 10.81 23.97 8.44
N ASN A 260 10.01 23.14 7.76
CA ASN A 260 8.87 23.56 6.95
C ASN A 260 9.26 24.65 5.92
N THR A 261 10.45 24.50 5.33
CA THR A 261 10.97 25.36 4.26
C THR A 261 10.71 24.71 2.90
N GLY A 262 10.59 25.54 1.86
CA GLY A 262 10.40 25.05 0.50
C GLY A 262 11.73 24.69 -0.18
N TYR A 263 11.62 24.08 -1.36
CA TYR A 263 12.77 23.76 -2.22
C TYR A 263 13.64 25.01 -2.50
N MET A 264 12.99 26.10 -2.91
CA MET A 264 13.60 27.41 -3.18
C MET A 264 13.56 28.28 -1.91
N ASP A 265 14.51 28.07 -1.00
CA ASP A 265 14.70 28.91 0.18
C ASP A 265 15.86 29.90 -0.03
N ASP A 266 15.56 31.18 -0.22
CA ASP A 266 16.55 32.24 -0.43
C ASP A 266 17.30 32.66 0.85
N SER A 267 16.94 32.08 2.00
CA SER A 267 17.60 32.35 3.29
C SER A 267 19.08 31.96 3.27
N ALA A 268 19.83 32.44 4.27
CA ALA A 268 21.22 32.02 4.43
C ALA A 268 21.36 30.50 4.60
N MET A 269 20.39 29.86 5.27
CA MET A 269 20.38 28.41 5.45
C MET A 269 19.95 27.68 4.18
N GLY A 270 18.99 28.22 3.42
CA GLY A 270 18.60 27.64 2.13
C GLY A 270 19.75 27.67 1.11
N LYS A 271 20.51 28.76 1.05
CA LYS A 271 21.75 28.85 0.25
C LYS A 271 22.86 27.91 0.74
N LEU A 272 22.91 27.62 2.04
CA LEU A 272 23.84 26.64 2.62
C LEU A 272 23.43 25.21 2.25
N LYS A 273 22.13 24.90 2.33
CA LYS A 273 21.52 23.64 1.89
C LYS A 273 21.79 23.37 0.40
N GLU A 274 21.67 24.38 -0.46
CA GLU A 274 21.97 24.26 -1.90
C GLU A 274 23.42 23.86 -2.20
N LYS A 275 24.37 24.21 -1.32
CA LYS A 275 25.77 23.80 -1.46
C LYS A 275 25.99 22.32 -1.12
N LEU A 276 25.05 21.69 -0.42
CA LEU A 276 25.11 20.28 -0.07
C LEU A 276 24.78 19.44 -1.31
N ILE A 277 25.81 19.13 -2.09
CA ILE A 277 25.75 18.22 -3.26
C ILE A 277 26.64 17.01 -3.04
N ASN A 278 26.44 15.93 -3.80
CA ASN A 278 27.17 14.67 -3.60
C ASN A 278 28.69 14.76 -3.88
N GLU A 279 29.13 15.82 -4.56
CA GLU A 279 30.48 15.95 -5.13
C GLU A 279 31.43 16.82 -4.28
N ILE A 280 30.94 17.43 -3.19
CA ILE A 280 31.81 18.22 -2.29
C ILE A 280 32.67 17.33 -1.38
N PRO A 281 33.83 17.82 -0.92
CA PRO A 281 34.67 17.12 0.04
C PRO A 281 33.92 16.72 1.32
N LEU A 282 34.23 15.53 1.85
CA LEU A 282 33.57 14.98 3.05
C LEU A 282 33.59 15.96 4.24
N LYS A 283 34.72 16.63 4.48
CA LYS A 283 34.85 17.60 5.58
C LYS A 283 33.85 18.76 5.44
N GLU A 284 33.78 19.36 4.25
CA GLU A 284 32.86 20.47 3.96
C GLU A 284 31.40 20.00 4.08
N ARG A 285 31.11 18.79 3.61
CA ARG A 285 29.80 18.16 3.74
C ARG A 285 29.37 18.00 5.20
N ILE A 286 30.23 17.46 6.05
CA ILE A 286 29.97 17.27 7.49
C ILE A 286 29.70 18.62 8.16
N GLU A 287 30.52 19.64 7.88
CA GLU A 287 30.35 21.00 8.43
C GLU A 287 28.99 21.61 8.04
N ILE A 288 28.59 21.46 6.77
CA ILE A 288 27.29 21.92 6.27
C ILE A 288 26.14 21.18 6.97
N MET A 289 26.19 19.84 7.00
CA MET A 289 25.14 19.00 7.61
C MET A 289 24.96 19.31 9.09
N GLN A 290 26.06 19.45 9.85
CA GLN A 290 26.02 19.80 11.27
C GLN A 290 25.37 21.17 11.49
N THR A 291 25.71 22.15 10.67
CA THR A 291 25.13 23.51 10.75
C THR A 291 23.62 23.47 10.48
N LEU A 292 23.19 22.72 9.46
CA LEU A 292 21.77 22.57 9.11
C LEU A 292 20.99 21.83 10.20
N ILE A 293 21.56 20.78 10.80
CA ILE A 293 20.95 20.07 11.94
C ILE A 293 20.77 21.03 13.13
N GLN A 294 21.80 21.79 13.49
CA GLN A 294 21.73 22.76 14.59
C GLN A 294 20.68 23.84 14.34
N ASN A 295 20.52 24.28 13.09
CA ASN A 295 19.48 25.24 12.74
C ASN A 295 18.08 24.63 12.90
N ALA A 296 17.85 23.40 12.46
CA ALA A 296 16.56 22.73 12.58
C ALA A 296 16.16 22.45 14.05
N GLU A 297 17.14 22.35 14.96
CA GLU A 297 16.93 22.15 16.39
C GLU A 297 16.43 23.41 17.12
N GLN A 298 16.64 24.61 16.57
CA GLN A 298 16.20 25.90 17.12
C GLN A 298 14.70 26.13 16.94
#